data_AF-A0A1E5VNG3-F1
#
_entry.id   AF-A0A1E5VNG3-F1
#
_cell.length_a   1.000
_cell.length_b   1.000
_cell.length_c   1.000
_cell.angle_alpha   90.00
_cell.angle_beta   90.00
_cell.angle_gamma   90.00
#
_symmetry.space_group_name_H-M   'P 1'
#
loop_
_entity.id
_entity.type
_entity.pdbx_description
1 polymer ?
#
loop_
_entity_poly.entity_id
_entity_poly.type
_entity_poly.pdbx_seq_one_letter_code
_entity_poly.pdbx_strand_id
1 'polypeptide(L)'
;MGPNMSAYSSKRQAAAKRAAYVTFLAGDGDYWKGVVGLAKGLRRVRSAYPLVVAALPDVPEEHRRKLRDQGCVVREIQPVYPPESQTQFAMAYYVLNYSKLRIWELKGHELI
;
A
#
# COMPACT_ATOMS: atom_id res chain seq x y z
N MET A 1 5.88 2.53 42.05
CA MET A 1 4.76 2.28 41.12
C MET A 1 5.33 2.12 39.72
N GLY A 2 5.41 0.89 39.20
CA GLY A 2 5.88 0.64 37.83
C GLY A 2 4.78 0.92 36.81
N PRO A 3 5.11 1.18 35.54
CA PRO A 3 4.10 1.40 34.52
C PRO A 3 3.22 0.16 34.33
N ASN A 4 1.90 0.38 34.23
CA ASN A 4 0.90 -0.66 34.05
C ASN A 4 1.13 -1.40 32.71
N MET A 5 1.43 -2.70 32.76
CA MET A 5 1.68 -3.54 31.57
C MET A 5 0.52 -3.53 30.56
N SER A 6 -0.71 -3.33 31.01
CA SER A 6 -1.90 -3.22 30.15
C SER A 6 -1.83 -1.97 29.24
N ALA A 7 -1.38 -0.84 29.78
CA ALA A 7 -1.21 0.40 29.02
C ALA A 7 -0.07 0.32 28.00
N TYR A 8 1.00 -0.43 28.32
CA TYR A 8 2.11 -0.69 27.39
C TYR A 8 1.68 -1.56 26.19
N SER A 9 0.86 -2.58 26.44
CA SER A 9 0.30 -3.44 25.38
C SER A 9 -0.63 -2.66 24.45
N SER A 10 -1.52 -1.83 25.02
CA SER A 10 -2.44 -0.96 24.28
C SER A 10 -1.70 0.06 23.38
N LYS A 11 -0.66 0.72 23.90
CA LYS A 11 0.18 1.64 23.11
C LYS A 11 0.89 0.94 21.95
N ARG A 12 1.45 -0.26 22.17
CA ARG A 12 2.06 -1.07 21.08
C ARG A 12 1.03 -1.46 20.02
N GLN A 13 -0.19 -1.77 20.44
CA GLN A 13 -1.28 -2.13 19.52
C GLN A 13 -1.77 -0.92 18.71
N ALA A 14 -1.81 0.28 19.31
CA ALA A 14 -2.12 1.52 18.61
C ALA A 14 -1.00 1.97 17.65
N ALA A 15 0.27 1.78 18.03
CA ALA A 15 1.41 2.03 17.15
C ALA A 15 1.46 1.02 15.98
N ALA A 16 1.12 -0.25 16.22
CA ALA A 16 0.99 -1.25 15.17
C ALA A 16 -0.17 -0.95 14.20
N LYS A 17 -1.24 -0.30 14.68
CA LYS A 17 -2.33 0.21 13.83
C LYS A 17 -1.92 1.39 12.94
N ARG A 18 -0.73 1.97 13.16
CA ARG A 18 -0.22 3.13 12.42
C ARG A 18 0.88 2.77 11.43
N ALA A 19 1.25 1.51 11.28
CA ALA A 19 2.29 1.10 10.33
C ALA A 19 1.78 0.03 9.38
N ALA A 20 2.19 0.09 8.12
CA ALA A 20 1.86 -0.89 7.10
C ALA A 20 3.02 -1.07 6.13
N TYR A 21 3.14 -2.26 5.57
CA TYR A 21 3.86 -2.42 4.31
C TYR A 21 2.96 -1.90 3.20
N VAL A 22 3.50 -1.09 2.31
CA VAL A 22 2.73 -0.57 1.17
C VAL A 22 3.40 -0.94 -0.13
N THR A 23 2.59 -1.41 -1.08
CA THR A 23 3.00 -1.59 -2.47
C THR A 23 2.01 -0.92 -3.40
N PHE A 24 2.48 -0.60 -4.61
CA PHE A 24 1.70 0.05 -5.66
C PHE A 24 1.36 -0.96 -6.76
N LEU A 25 0.15 -0.88 -7.31
CA LEU A 25 -0.31 -1.73 -8.40
C LEU A 25 -1.08 -0.91 -9.44
N ALA A 26 -0.79 -1.15 -10.71
CA ALA A 26 -1.44 -0.51 -11.85
C ALA A 26 -1.55 -1.50 -13.01
N GLY A 27 -2.53 -1.25 -13.88
CA GLY A 27 -2.78 -2.03 -15.08
C GLY A 27 -3.39 -3.41 -14.84
N ASP A 28 -3.61 -4.12 -15.94
CA ASP A 28 -4.25 -5.43 -16.03
C ASP A 28 -3.27 -6.60 -16.17
N GLY A 29 -1.97 -6.31 -16.17
CA GLY A 29 -0.92 -7.32 -16.25
C GLY A 29 -0.78 -8.18 -14.99
N ASP A 30 0.23 -9.04 -15.01
CA ASP A 30 0.44 -10.09 -14.01
C ASP A 30 1.09 -9.62 -12.69
N TYR A 31 1.33 -8.32 -12.50
CA TYR A 31 1.97 -7.79 -11.29
C TYR A 31 1.22 -8.11 -9.99
N TRP A 32 -0.10 -8.36 -10.05
CA TRP A 32 -0.87 -8.83 -8.91
C TRP A 32 -0.35 -10.16 -8.35
N LYS A 33 0.25 -11.04 -9.19
CA LYS A 33 0.89 -12.29 -8.75
C LYS A 33 2.10 -12.02 -7.86
N GLY A 34 2.87 -10.96 -8.16
CA GLY A 34 3.98 -10.50 -7.32
C GLY A 34 3.50 -10.03 -5.94
N VAL A 35 2.39 -9.29 -5.90
CA VAL A 35 1.76 -8.85 -4.64
C VAL A 35 1.25 -10.05 -3.82
N VAL A 36 0.69 -11.09 -4.46
CA VAL A 36 0.34 -12.34 -3.78
C VAL A 36 1.57 -13.02 -3.17
N GLY A 37 2.69 -13.06 -3.90
CA GLY A 37 3.97 -13.56 -3.40
C GLY A 37 4.45 -12.79 -2.17
N LEU A 38 4.40 -11.45 -2.22
CA LEU A 38 4.74 -10.57 -1.10
C LEU A 38 3.86 -10.84 0.13
N ALA A 39 2.53 -10.93 -0.05
CA ALA A 39 1.59 -11.21 1.02
C ALA A 39 1.88 -12.56 1.72
N LYS A 40 2.14 -13.60 0.91
CA LYS A 40 2.53 -14.92 1.42
C LYS A 40 3.86 -14.87 2.19
N GLY A 41 4.84 -14.12 1.69
CA GLY A 41 6.14 -13.92 2.35
C GLY A 41 6.00 -13.25 3.71
N LEU A 42 5.28 -12.13 3.78
CA LEU A 42 5.02 -11.40 5.04
C LEU A 42 4.28 -12.26 6.06
N ARG A 43 3.30 -13.05 5.61
CA ARG A 43 2.59 -14.01 6.48
C ARG A 43 3.50 -15.11 7.00
N ARG A 44 4.36 -15.68 6.16
CA ARG A 44 5.31 -16.73 6.54
C ARG A 44 6.24 -16.29 7.68
N VAL A 45 6.69 -15.04 7.65
CA VAL A 45 7.56 -14.48 8.71
C VAL A 45 6.78 -13.91 9.90
N ARG A 46 5.44 -14.07 9.94
CA ARG A 46 4.54 -13.51 10.97
C ARG A 46 4.77 -12.02 11.15
N SER A 47 4.84 -11.30 10.03
CA SER A 47 4.97 -9.85 10.01
C SER A 47 3.92 -9.19 10.91
N ALA A 48 4.34 -8.16 11.66
CA ALA A 48 3.49 -7.48 12.63
C ALA A 48 2.50 -6.49 11.97
N TYR A 49 2.72 -6.15 10.70
CA TYR A 49 1.99 -5.08 10.00
C TYR A 49 1.24 -5.62 8.78
N PRO A 50 0.07 -5.05 8.45
CA PRO A 50 -0.69 -5.43 7.26
C PRO A 50 0.04 -5.02 5.98
N LEU A 51 -0.33 -5.64 4.86
CA LEU A 51 0.05 -5.21 3.51
C LEU A 51 -1.10 -4.39 2.90
N VAL A 52 -0.85 -3.11 2.66
CA VAL A 52 -1.75 -2.23 1.91
C VAL A 52 -1.29 -2.19 0.46
N VAL A 53 -2.25 -2.31 -0.46
CA VAL A 53 -2.01 -2.22 -1.91
C VAL A 53 -2.69 -0.95 -2.40
N ALA A 54 -1.89 0.05 -2.78
CA ALA A 54 -2.36 1.25 -3.45
C ALA A 54 -2.57 0.93 -4.94
N ALA A 55 -3.82 0.77 -5.36
CA ALA A 55 -4.18 0.32 -6.69
C ALA A 55 -4.78 1.46 -7.53
N LEU A 56 -4.27 1.68 -8.74
CA LEU A 56 -4.92 2.56 -9.73
C LEU A 56 -6.24 1.96 -10.23
N PRO A 57 -7.20 2.75 -10.75
CA PRO A 57 -8.52 2.27 -11.19
C PRO A 57 -8.46 1.23 -12.32
N ASP A 58 -7.39 1.25 -13.11
CA ASP A 58 -7.15 0.32 -14.23
C ASP A 58 -6.80 -1.12 -13.81
N VAL A 59 -6.57 -1.37 -12.51
CA VAL A 59 -6.42 -2.73 -11.98
C VAL A 59 -7.79 -3.45 -11.98
N PRO A 60 -7.94 -4.59 -12.68
CA PRO A 60 -9.19 -5.33 -12.73
C PRO A 60 -9.72 -5.73 -11.34
N GLU A 61 -11.03 -5.64 -11.14
CA GLU A 61 -11.66 -6.02 -9.86
C GLU A 61 -11.41 -7.49 -9.49
N GLU A 62 -11.26 -8.38 -10.49
CA GLU A 62 -10.86 -9.76 -10.25
C GLU A 62 -9.48 -9.84 -9.54
N HIS A 63 -8.50 -9.06 -10.00
CA HIS A 63 -7.18 -8.99 -9.38
C HIS A 63 -7.28 -8.42 -7.96
N ARG A 64 -8.07 -7.36 -7.75
CA ARG A 64 -8.30 -6.78 -6.42
C ARG A 64 -8.92 -7.78 -5.46
N ARG A 65 -9.92 -8.55 -5.91
CA ARG A 65 -10.56 -9.62 -5.11
C ARG A 65 -9.54 -10.66 -4.69
N LYS A 66 -8.72 -11.17 -5.62
CA LYS A 66 -7.64 -12.13 -5.32
C LYS A 66 -6.67 -11.59 -4.27
N LEU A 67 -6.37 -10.29 -4.28
CA LEU A 67 -5.52 -9.66 -3.25
C LEU A 67 -6.23 -9.55 -1.90
N ARG A 68 -7.50 -9.16 -1.86
CA ARG A 68 -8.30 -9.16 -0.61
C ARG A 68 -8.38 -10.56 -0.01
N ASP A 69 -8.55 -11.60 -0.83
CA ASP A 69 -8.56 -13.00 -0.41
C ASP A 69 -7.21 -13.47 0.18
N GLN A 70 -6.09 -12.80 -0.15
CA GLN A 70 -4.79 -13.02 0.50
C GLN A 70 -4.62 -12.27 1.83
N GLY A 71 -5.61 -11.47 2.24
CA GLY A 71 -5.56 -10.61 3.43
C GLY A 71 -4.95 -9.23 3.17
N CYS A 72 -4.76 -8.82 1.91
CA CYS A 72 -4.29 -7.48 1.59
C CYS A 72 -5.40 -6.44 1.79
N VAL A 73 -5.02 -5.26 2.28
CA VAL A 73 -5.91 -4.10 2.31
C VAL A 73 -5.77 -3.34 0.99
N VAL A 74 -6.73 -3.49 0.09
CA VAL A 74 -6.71 -2.79 -1.21
C VAL A 74 -7.30 -1.39 -1.04
N ARG A 75 -6.51 -0.37 -1.38
CA ARG A 75 -6.92 1.04 -1.40
C ARG A 75 -6.81 1.56 -2.82
N GLU A 76 -7.94 1.98 -3.39
CA GLU A 76 -7.89 2.67 -4.67
C GLU A 76 -7.29 4.07 -4.49
N ILE A 77 -6.43 4.46 -5.42
CA ILE A 77 -5.83 5.80 -5.50
C ILE A 77 -6.02 6.37 -6.90
N GLN A 78 -6.12 7.69 -6.98
CA GLN A 78 -6.25 8.38 -8.27
C GLN A 78 -4.89 8.57 -8.94
N PRO A 79 -4.79 8.39 -10.26
CA PRO A 79 -3.56 8.64 -10.99
C PRO A 79 -3.10 10.10 -10.82
N VAL A 80 -1.79 10.30 -10.80
CA VAL A 80 -1.17 11.61 -10.84
C VAL A 80 -0.67 11.85 -12.25
N TYR A 81 -1.36 12.74 -12.95
CA TYR A 81 -0.91 13.21 -14.25
C TYR A 81 0.07 14.38 -14.04
N PRO A 82 1.28 14.32 -14.61
CA PRO A 82 2.15 15.48 -14.60
C PRO A 82 1.45 16.63 -15.34
N PRO A 83 1.63 17.88 -14.89
CA PRO A 83 1.14 19.03 -15.63
C PRO A 83 1.78 19.05 -17.02
N GLU A 84 1.10 19.62 -18.01
CA GLU A 84 1.70 19.94 -19.30
C GLU A 84 2.86 20.91 -19.05
N SER A 85 4.09 20.39 -19.07
CA SER A 85 5.28 21.14 -18.70
C SER A 85 6.25 21.21 -19.89
N GLN A 86 6.88 22.38 -20.04
CA GLN A 86 7.96 22.65 -21.00
C GLN A 86 9.31 22.05 -20.59
N THR A 87 9.34 21.08 -19.65
CA THR A 87 10.58 20.46 -19.15
C THR A 87 10.63 18.97 -19.51
N GLN A 88 11.83 18.48 -19.84
CA GLN A 88 12.11 17.09 -20.23
C GLN A 88 11.86 16.05 -19.11
N PHE A 89 11.58 16.48 -17.88
CA PHE A 89 11.49 15.59 -16.72
C PHE A 89 10.04 15.26 -16.31
N ALA A 90 9.06 16.10 -16.67
CA ALA A 90 7.64 15.87 -16.39
C ALA A 90 6.93 15.33 -17.65
N MET A 91 7.29 14.10 -18.03
CA MET A 91 6.76 13.43 -19.22
C MET A 91 5.51 12.60 -18.92
N ALA A 92 4.57 12.59 -19.87
CA ALA A 92 3.28 11.88 -19.72
C ALA A 92 3.42 10.37 -19.48
N TYR A 93 4.52 9.73 -19.90
CA TYR A 93 4.74 8.30 -19.62
C TYR A 93 5.13 8.02 -18.15
N TYR A 94 5.45 9.05 -17.35
CA TYR A 94 5.77 8.90 -15.93
C TYR A 94 4.55 8.90 -14.99
N VAL A 95 3.32 8.85 -15.52
CA VAL A 95 2.08 8.77 -14.72
C VAL A 95 2.16 7.69 -13.64
N LEU A 96 2.72 6.51 -13.93
CA LEU A 96 2.89 5.44 -12.93
C LEU A 96 3.86 5.83 -11.80
N ASN A 97 4.96 6.52 -12.13
CA ASN A 97 5.95 6.96 -11.14
C ASN A 97 5.38 8.03 -10.22
N TYR A 98 4.68 9.03 -10.78
CA TYR A 98 4.03 10.07 -9.98
C TYR A 98 2.88 9.50 -9.16
N SER A 99 2.09 8.57 -9.72
CA SER A 99 0.98 7.94 -9.02
C SER A 99 1.44 7.15 -7.79
N LYS A 100 2.65 6.58 -7.82
CA LYS A 100 3.26 5.93 -6.64
C LYS A 100 3.38 6.89 -5.44
N LEU A 101 3.53 8.20 -5.68
CA LEU A 101 3.61 9.19 -4.60
C LEU A 101 2.31 9.35 -3.81
N ARG A 102 1.17 8.87 -4.32
CA ARG A 102 -0.11 8.83 -3.58
C ARG A 102 -0.04 7.97 -2.31
N ILE A 103 0.98 7.11 -2.18
CA ILE A 103 1.23 6.35 -0.96
C ILE A 103 1.37 7.27 0.26
N TRP A 104 1.96 8.47 0.12
CA TRP A 104 2.09 9.44 1.21
C TRP A 104 0.76 10.04 1.67
N GLU A 105 -0.33 9.90 0.90
CA GLU A 105 -1.65 10.43 1.23
C GLU A 105 -2.55 9.39 1.92
N LEU A 106 -2.06 8.16 2.12
CA LEU A 106 -2.81 7.08 2.76
C LEU A 106 -3.05 7.37 4.24
N LYS A 107 -4.25 7.90 4.55
CA LYS A 107 -4.68 8.18 5.93
C LYS A 107 -4.78 6.88 6.76
N GLY A 108 -4.44 6.98 8.04
CA GLY A 108 -4.54 5.87 8.99
C GLY A 108 -3.24 5.07 9.21
N HIS A 109 -2.19 5.37 8.45
CA HIS A 109 -0.84 4.85 8.68
C HIS A 109 0.13 6.04 8.73
N GLU A 110 0.91 6.15 9.80
CA GLU A 110 1.90 7.21 10.03
C GLU A 110 3.32 6.79 9.68
N LEU A 111 3.55 5.48 9.53
CA LEU A 111 4.81 4.90 9.10
C LEU A 111 4.53 3.96 7.94
N ILE A 112 5.28 4.14 6.85
CA ILE A 112 5.15 3.41 5.59
C ILE A 112 6.50 2.83 5.20
#